data_AF-A0AAU7YDA3-F1
#
_entry.id   AF-A0AAU7YDA3-F1
#
_cell.length_a   1.000
_cell.length_b   1.000
_cell.length_c   1.000
_cell.angle_alpha   90.00
_cell.angle_beta   90.00
_cell.angle_gamma   90.00
#
_symmetry.space_group_name_H-M   'P 1'
#
loop_
_entity.id
_entity.type
_entity.pdbx_description
1 polymer ?
#
loop_
_entity_poly.entity_id
_entity_poly.type
_entity_poly.pdbx_seq_one_letter_code
_entity_poly.pdbx_strand_id
1 'polypeptide(L)'
;MTEASAANPGSLASLIWFWYGEEEYRRLILLGELGPALQFLAGDAEWQLANIGCCADCDLWSSYLDHLVAFVEGFPPRLQPRAHGQLQALLAACMTLSHGAYVNLEGNNFEHPEWAPLRTAAQGALALLGWQEIEADMPALVEDCRAALEKWPG
;
A
#
# COMPACT_ATOMS: atom_id res chain seq x y z
N MET A 1 -30.37 18.00 17.11
CA MET A 1 -29.17 18.33 16.30
C MET A 1 -28.13 17.33 16.68
N THR A 2 -27.82 16.45 15.73
CA THR A 2 -27.09 15.21 15.89
C THR A 2 -25.62 15.50 16.16
N GLU A 3 -25.14 15.15 17.35
CA GLU A 3 -23.70 15.05 17.59
C GLU A 3 -23.20 13.85 16.78
N ALA A 4 -22.59 14.14 15.62
CA ALA A 4 -21.78 13.18 14.92
C ALA A 4 -20.63 12.82 15.85
N SER A 5 -20.75 11.66 16.50
CA SER A 5 -19.67 11.02 17.23
C SER A 5 -18.49 10.91 16.28
N ALA A 6 -17.47 11.75 16.49
CA ALA A 6 -16.17 11.56 15.89
C ALA A 6 -15.64 10.24 16.44
N ALA A 7 -16.00 9.15 15.77
CA ALA A 7 -15.48 7.83 16.02
C ALA A 7 -13.96 7.97 15.93
N ASN A 8 -13.30 7.93 17.08
CA ASN A 8 -11.85 7.85 17.12
C ASN A 8 -11.53 6.46 16.55
N PRO A 9 -11.08 6.37 15.30
CA PRO A 9 -11.11 5.10 14.61
C PRO A 9 -9.80 4.40 14.97
N GLY A 10 -9.80 3.78 16.14
CA GLY A 10 -8.61 3.18 16.75
C GLY A 10 -8.04 2.00 15.95
N SER A 11 -8.77 1.51 14.95
CA SER A 11 -8.34 0.47 14.01
C SER A 11 -8.62 0.88 12.56
N LEU A 12 -7.79 0.40 11.65
CA LEU A 12 -7.99 0.59 10.21
C LEU A 12 -9.33 0.02 9.73
N ALA A 13 -9.79 -1.10 10.32
CA ALA A 13 -11.12 -1.65 10.05
C ALA A 13 -12.25 -0.65 10.34
N SER A 14 -12.16 0.10 11.45
CA SER A 14 -13.14 1.15 11.77
C SER A 14 -13.09 2.31 10.77
N LEU A 15 -11.88 2.69 10.33
CA LEU A 15 -11.70 3.71 9.29
C LEU A 15 -12.31 3.28 7.95
N ILE A 16 -12.15 2.01 7.58
CA ILE A 16 -12.67 1.46 6.33
C ILE A 16 -14.19 1.59 6.27
N TRP A 17 -14.90 1.12 7.30
CA TRP A 17 -16.37 1.20 7.32
C TRP A 17 -16.87 2.64 7.37
N PHE A 18 -16.15 3.52 8.09
CA PHE A 18 -16.45 4.95 8.10
C PHE A 18 -16.32 5.56 6.69
N TRP A 19 -15.22 5.33 5.98
CA TRP A 19 -15.05 5.83 4.62
C TRP A 19 -16.03 5.22 3.63
N TYR A 20 -16.39 3.95 3.80
CA TYR A 20 -17.39 3.31 2.96
C TYR A 20 -18.77 3.96 3.12
N GLY A 21 -19.16 4.28 4.36
CA GLY A 21 -20.41 4.97 4.66
C GLY A 21 -20.44 6.44 4.19
N GLU A 22 -19.30 7.11 4.18
CA GLU A 22 -19.15 8.49 3.67
C GLU A 22 -18.85 8.57 2.17
N GLU A 23 -18.97 7.45 1.45
CA GLU A 23 -18.72 7.36 -0.01
C GLU A 23 -17.30 7.82 -0.42
N GLU A 24 -16.34 7.74 0.49
CA GLU A 24 -14.92 8.06 0.28
C GLU A 24 -14.20 6.91 -0.45
N TYR A 25 -14.83 6.38 -1.50
CA TYR A 25 -14.44 5.18 -2.25
C TYR A 25 -13.01 5.26 -2.79
N ARG A 26 -12.56 6.46 -3.19
CA ARG A 26 -11.18 6.68 -3.66
C ARG A 26 -10.15 6.37 -2.57
N ARG A 27 -10.44 6.66 -1.30
CA ARG A 27 -9.53 6.34 -0.19
C ARG A 27 -9.45 4.84 0.07
N LEU A 28 -10.58 4.14 -0.08
CA LEU A 28 -10.63 2.69 0.05
C LEU A 28 -9.87 2.00 -1.08
N ILE A 29 -10.01 2.50 -2.31
CA ILE A 29 -9.24 2.01 -3.47
C ILE A 29 -7.74 2.22 -3.22
N LEU A 30 -7.32 3.42 -2.80
CA LEU A 30 -5.91 3.69 -2.48
C LEU A 30 -5.36 2.75 -1.40
N LEU A 31 -6.15 2.47 -0.36
CA LEU A 31 -5.74 1.52 0.68
C LEU A 31 -5.64 0.09 0.13
N GLY A 32 -6.59 -0.32 -0.69
CA GLY A 32 -6.64 -1.64 -1.30
C GLY A 32 -5.55 -1.88 -2.34
N GLU A 33 -5.01 -0.82 -2.93
CA GLU A 33 -3.84 -0.86 -3.81
C GLU A 33 -2.52 -0.80 -3.03
N LEU A 34 -2.47 -0.05 -1.93
CA LEU A 34 -1.30 0.03 -1.07
C LEU A 34 -0.94 -1.32 -0.45
N GLY A 35 -1.93 -2.04 0.08
CA GLY A 35 -1.67 -3.29 0.81
C GLY A 35 -0.90 -4.33 0.00
N PRO A 36 -1.36 -4.71 -1.21
CA PRO A 36 -0.63 -5.59 -2.11
C PRO A 36 0.78 -5.07 -2.46
N ALA A 37 0.95 -3.75 -2.64
CA ALA A 37 2.27 -3.17 -2.86
C ALA A 37 3.21 -3.34 -1.66
N LEU A 38 2.72 -3.13 -0.45
CA LEU A 38 3.49 -3.37 0.76
C LEU A 38 3.79 -4.86 0.98
N GLN A 39 2.84 -5.75 0.66
CA GLN A 39 3.09 -7.19 0.71
C GLN A 39 4.19 -7.59 -0.25
N PHE A 40 4.18 -7.01 -1.45
CA PHE A 40 5.27 -7.22 -2.41
C PHE A 40 6.61 -6.77 -1.86
N LEU A 41 6.69 -5.54 -1.33
CA LEU A 41 7.92 -5.03 -0.74
C LEU A 41 8.39 -5.82 0.49
N ALA A 42 7.46 -6.41 1.24
CA ALA A 42 7.71 -7.21 2.44
C ALA A 42 8.14 -8.65 2.17
N GLY A 43 7.85 -9.17 0.97
CA GLY A 43 8.13 -10.55 0.57
C GLY A 43 9.62 -10.86 0.48
N ASP A 44 9.98 -12.13 0.64
CA ASP A 44 11.34 -12.58 0.39
C ASP A 44 11.69 -12.55 -1.11
N ALA A 45 12.96 -12.78 -1.43
CA ALA A 45 13.46 -12.64 -2.79
C ALA A 45 12.82 -13.65 -3.76
N GLU A 46 12.50 -14.85 -3.29
CA GLU A 46 11.89 -15.91 -4.11
C GLU A 46 10.44 -15.56 -4.43
N TRP A 47 9.68 -15.16 -3.41
CA TRP A 47 8.30 -14.72 -3.57
C TRP A 47 8.22 -13.48 -4.46
N GLN A 48 9.10 -12.49 -4.27
CA GLN A 48 9.14 -11.28 -5.10
C GLN A 48 9.44 -11.61 -6.56
N LEU A 49 10.38 -12.52 -6.82
CA LEU A 49 10.69 -12.96 -8.18
C LEU A 49 9.53 -13.73 -8.82
N ALA A 50 8.77 -14.50 -8.05
CA ALA A 50 7.61 -15.24 -8.56
C ALA A 50 6.39 -14.35 -8.84
N ASN A 51 6.31 -13.17 -8.21
CA ASN A 51 5.16 -12.28 -8.27
C ASN A 51 5.43 -10.97 -9.01
N ILE A 52 6.69 -10.66 -9.35
CA ILE A 52 7.00 -9.57 -10.29
C ILE A 52 6.53 -10.00 -11.68
N GLY A 53 5.68 -9.21 -12.33
CA GLY A 53 5.02 -9.63 -13.57
C GLY A 53 5.98 -9.78 -14.75
N CYS A 54 6.45 -8.67 -15.30
CA CYS A 54 7.26 -8.58 -16.50
C CYS A 54 8.75 -8.39 -16.17
N CYS A 55 9.07 -7.32 -15.46
CA CYS A 55 10.44 -7.02 -15.04
C CYS A 55 10.44 -6.05 -13.85
N ALA A 56 11.45 -6.12 -12.96
CA ALA A 56 11.51 -5.20 -11.82
C ALA A 56 11.56 -3.73 -12.27
N ASP A 57 12.29 -3.40 -13.34
CA ASP A 57 12.35 -2.03 -13.86
C ASP A 57 10.99 -1.53 -14.40
N CYS A 58 10.19 -2.45 -14.94
CA CYS A 58 8.91 -2.19 -15.59
C CYS A 58 7.77 -2.10 -14.58
N ASP A 59 7.73 -3.07 -13.65
CA ASP A 59 6.58 -3.32 -12.78
C ASP A 59 6.80 -2.81 -11.36
N LEU A 60 8.03 -2.75 -10.85
CA LEU A 60 8.27 -2.24 -9.49
C LEU A 60 7.81 -0.79 -9.37
N TRP A 61 8.20 0.02 -10.35
CA TRP A 61 7.89 1.44 -10.37
C TRP A 61 6.41 1.69 -10.69
N SER A 62 5.93 1.10 -11.79
CA SER A 62 4.56 1.34 -12.27
C SER A 62 3.45 0.66 -11.47
N SER A 63 3.72 -0.48 -10.84
CA SER A 63 2.68 -1.33 -10.25
C SER A 63 2.73 -1.41 -8.72
N TYR A 64 3.81 -0.96 -8.08
CA TYR A 64 3.92 -1.02 -6.61
C TYR A 64 4.31 0.31 -6.00
N LEU A 65 5.32 0.99 -6.55
CA LEU A 65 5.75 2.28 -6.01
C LEU A 65 4.77 3.41 -6.32
N ASP A 66 4.10 3.38 -7.48
CA ASP A 66 3.03 4.32 -7.79
C ASP A 66 1.88 4.27 -6.77
N HIS A 67 1.50 3.07 -6.28
CA HIS A 67 0.49 2.94 -5.23
C HIS A 67 0.98 3.48 -3.88
N LEU A 68 2.26 3.26 -3.55
CA LEU A 68 2.87 3.84 -2.35
C LEU A 68 2.91 5.37 -2.41
N VAL A 69 3.29 5.94 -3.57
CA VAL A 69 3.26 7.39 -3.82
C VAL A 69 1.84 7.94 -3.71
N ALA A 70 0.91 7.34 -4.44
CA ALA A 70 -0.49 7.76 -4.47
C ALA A 70 -1.12 7.75 -3.07
N PHE A 71 -0.78 6.75 -2.25
CA PHE A 71 -1.22 6.72 -0.87
C PHE A 71 -0.53 7.80 -0.02
N VAL A 72 0.79 7.96 -0.10
CA VAL A 72 1.51 8.98 0.70
C VAL A 72 1.00 10.40 0.39
N GLU A 73 0.69 10.69 -0.87
CA GLU A 73 0.18 11.99 -1.33
C GLU A 73 -1.32 12.16 -1.09
N GLY A 74 -2.12 11.10 -1.31
CA GLY A 74 -3.58 11.14 -1.23
C GLY A 74 -4.15 10.86 0.17
N PHE A 75 -3.37 10.26 1.07
CA PHE A 75 -3.83 9.87 2.39
C PHE A 75 -3.57 10.96 3.44
N PRO A 76 -4.61 11.46 4.15
CA PRO A 76 -4.44 12.50 5.16
C PRO A 76 -3.54 12.01 6.31
N PRO A 77 -2.36 12.64 6.56
CA PRO A 77 -1.42 12.17 7.58
C PRO A 77 -2.03 12.10 8.98
N ARG A 78 -3.01 12.96 9.26
CA ARG A 78 -3.74 13.02 10.53
C ARG A 78 -4.51 11.75 10.89
N LEU A 79 -4.87 10.91 9.92
CA LEU A 79 -5.68 9.72 10.14
C LEU A 79 -4.83 8.56 10.68
N GLN A 80 -3.59 8.42 10.22
CA GLN A 80 -2.62 7.48 10.78
C GLN A 80 -1.19 8.07 10.75
N PRO A 81 -0.83 8.98 11.68
CA PRO A 81 0.43 9.71 11.61
C PRO A 81 1.66 8.81 11.64
N ARG A 82 1.61 7.74 12.44
CA ARG A 82 2.73 6.79 12.57
C ARG A 82 2.91 5.95 11.32
N ALA A 83 1.83 5.42 10.75
CA ALA A 83 1.89 4.66 9.51
C ALA A 83 2.33 5.56 8.35
N HIS A 84 1.79 6.78 8.26
CA HIS A 84 2.15 7.75 7.22
C HIS A 84 3.64 8.09 7.25
N GLY A 85 4.21 8.41 8.42
CA GLY A 85 5.65 8.67 8.53
C GLY A 85 6.53 7.47 8.14
N GLN A 86 6.08 6.25 8.45
CA GLN A 86 6.80 5.03 8.04
C GLN A 86 6.71 4.77 6.53
N LEU A 87 5.56 5.03 5.92
CA LEU A 87 5.35 4.91 4.47
C LEU A 87 6.18 5.96 3.71
N GLN A 88 6.29 7.18 4.23
CA GLN A 88 7.18 8.20 3.68
C GLN A 88 8.65 7.79 3.72
N ALA A 89 9.10 7.23 4.85
CA ALA A 89 10.47 6.73 4.98
C ALA A 89 10.74 5.53 4.04
N LEU A 90 9.78 4.61 3.92
CA LEU A 90 9.86 3.49 2.99
C LEU A 90 9.97 3.98 1.54
N LEU A 91 9.11 4.92 1.13
CA LEU A 91 9.15 5.50 -0.21
C LEU A 91 10.50 6.15 -0.50
N ALA A 92 11.02 6.94 0.43
CA ALA A 92 12.34 7.55 0.29
C ALA A 92 13.45 6.50 0.14
N ALA A 93 13.38 5.40 0.89
CA ALA A 93 14.34 4.30 0.79
C ALA A 93 14.25 3.58 -0.57
N CYS A 94 13.04 3.34 -1.08
CA CYS A 94 12.85 2.79 -2.43
C CYS A 94 13.46 3.68 -3.52
N MET A 95 13.28 5.01 -3.40
CA MET A 95 13.87 6.00 -4.32
C MET A 95 15.40 6.06 -4.27
N THR A 96 16.03 5.49 -3.24
CA THR A 96 17.49 5.46 -3.08
C THR A 96 18.13 4.14 -3.51
N LEU A 97 17.34 3.16 -3.96
CA LEU A 97 17.86 1.89 -4.44
C LEU A 97 18.88 2.13 -5.56
N SER A 98 20.05 1.49 -5.44
CA SER A 98 21.04 1.54 -6.52
C SER A 98 20.51 0.81 -7.76
N HIS A 99 20.97 1.23 -8.94
CA HIS A 99 20.56 0.59 -10.19
C HIS A 99 20.82 -0.93 -10.19
N GLY A 100 21.93 -1.38 -9.58
CA GLY A 100 22.25 -2.80 -9.45
C GLY A 100 21.31 -3.57 -8.50
N ALA A 101 20.54 -2.88 -7.65
CA ALA A 101 19.56 -3.49 -6.76
C ALA A 101 18.23 -3.81 -7.45
N TYR A 102 17.93 -3.22 -8.62
CA TYR A 102 16.68 -3.48 -9.36
C TYR A 102 16.86 -3.80 -10.85
N VAL A 103 18.05 -3.58 -11.42
CA VAL A 103 18.41 -3.96 -12.79
C VAL A 103 19.60 -4.91 -12.79
N ASN A 104 19.35 -6.15 -13.19
CA ASN A 104 20.36 -7.13 -13.58
C ASN A 104 19.78 -8.01 -14.68
N LEU A 105 20.64 -8.42 -15.61
CA LEU A 105 20.30 -9.25 -16.76
C LEU A 105 20.42 -10.76 -16.46
N GLU A 106 21.09 -11.14 -15.36
CA GLU A 106 21.49 -12.54 -15.13
C GLU A 106 21.14 -13.10 -13.73
N GLY A 107 20.29 -12.44 -12.92
CA GLY A 107 19.98 -12.95 -11.58
C GLY A 107 18.77 -12.32 -10.86
N ASN A 108 18.49 -12.81 -9.65
CA ASN A 108 17.42 -12.30 -8.80
C ASN A 108 17.86 -11.02 -8.07
N ASN A 109 17.40 -9.86 -8.54
CA ASN A 109 17.72 -8.55 -7.98
C ASN A 109 17.26 -8.38 -6.53
N PHE A 110 16.23 -9.11 -6.13
CA PHE A 110 15.68 -9.03 -4.79
C PHE A 110 16.63 -9.63 -3.73
N GLU A 111 17.65 -10.40 -4.11
CA GLU A 111 18.68 -10.84 -3.17
C GLU A 111 19.66 -9.72 -2.79
N HIS A 112 19.64 -8.57 -3.49
CA HIS A 112 20.53 -7.47 -3.20
C HIS A 112 20.35 -6.97 -1.75
N PRO A 113 21.43 -6.74 -0.98
CA PRO A 113 21.34 -6.38 0.44
C PRO A 113 20.48 -5.14 0.74
N GLU A 114 20.34 -4.23 -0.23
CA GLU A 114 19.48 -3.04 -0.12
C GLU A 114 17.98 -3.37 0.03
N TRP A 115 17.53 -4.57 -0.35
CA TRP A 115 16.14 -5.00 -0.16
C TRP A 115 15.79 -5.38 1.28
N ALA A 116 16.77 -5.84 2.06
CA ALA A 116 16.54 -6.24 3.45
C ALA A 116 15.92 -5.13 4.33
N PRO A 117 16.44 -3.89 4.32
CA PRO A 117 15.80 -2.79 5.06
C PRO A 117 14.42 -2.43 4.52
N LEU A 118 14.18 -2.52 3.21
CA LEU A 118 12.86 -2.25 2.61
C LEU A 118 11.82 -3.27 3.08
N ARG A 119 12.17 -4.56 3.07
CA ARG A 119 11.29 -5.63 3.57
C ARG A 119 10.89 -5.39 5.02
N THR A 120 11.87 -5.10 5.86
CA THR A 120 11.64 -4.84 7.29
C THR A 120 10.71 -3.63 7.49
N ALA A 121 10.94 -2.56 6.74
CA ALA A 121 10.11 -1.36 6.79
C ALA A 121 8.68 -1.61 6.28
N ALA A 122 8.50 -2.36 5.19
CA ALA A 122 7.21 -2.73 4.63
C ALA A 122 6.42 -3.65 5.57
N GLN A 123 7.06 -4.65 6.18
CA GLN A 123 6.46 -5.51 7.21
C GLN A 123 5.97 -4.69 8.41
N GLY A 124 6.77 -3.73 8.87
CA GLY A 124 6.35 -2.84 9.94
C GLY A 124 5.17 -1.94 9.53
N ALA A 125 5.12 -1.48 8.28
CA ALA A 125 4.01 -0.67 7.78
C ALA A 125 2.70 -1.48 7.70
N LEU A 126 2.76 -2.71 7.19
CA LEU A 126 1.63 -3.65 7.19
C LEU A 126 1.10 -3.92 8.60
N ALA A 127 2.01 -4.11 9.56
CA ALA A 127 1.65 -4.32 10.96
C ALA A 127 1.00 -3.09 11.60
N LEU A 128 1.50 -1.88 11.32
CA LEU A 128 0.89 -0.63 11.80
C LEU A 128 -0.48 -0.38 11.20
N LEU A 129 -0.66 -0.74 9.92
CA LEU A 129 -1.95 -0.66 9.24
C LEU A 129 -2.93 -1.71 9.78
N GLY A 130 -2.45 -2.83 10.31
CA GLY A 130 -3.31 -3.98 10.64
C GLY A 130 -3.82 -4.68 9.39
N TRP A 131 -3.02 -4.69 8.31
CA TRP A 131 -3.42 -5.20 6.99
C TRP A 131 -3.92 -6.66 7.04
N GLN A 132 -3.31 -7.51 7.86
CA GLN A 132 -3.69 -8.92 8.00
C GLN A 132 -5.14 -9.13 8.44
N GLU A 133 -5.76 -8.15 9.12
CA GLU A 133 -7.15 -8.25 9.58
C GLU A 133 -8.16 -8.00 8.47
N ILE A 134 -7.74 -7.35 7.38
CA ILE A 134 -8.62 -6.81 6.33
C ILE A 134 -8.29 -7.31 4.93
N GLU A 135 -7.12 -7.93 4.75
CA GLU A 135 -6.58 -8.36 3.45
C GLU A 135 -7.58 -9.23 2.67
N ALA A 136 -8.24 -10.18 3.34
CA ALA A 136 -9.16 -11.12 2.70
C ALA A 136 -10.41 -10.43 2.11
N ASP A 137 -10.87 -9.37 2.75
CA ASP A 137 -12.09 -8.65 2.35
C ASP A 137 -11.80 -7.52 1.36
N MET A 138 -10.56 -7.04 1.33
CA MET A 138 -10.19 -5.84 0.58
C MET A 138 -10.42 -5.95 -0.94
N PRO A 139 -10.13 -7.07 -1.63
CA PRO A 139 -10.38 -7.18 -3.07
C PRO A 139 -11.86 -6.96 -3.43
N ALA A 140 -12.78 -7.59 -2.69
CA ALA A 140 -14.20 -7.43 -2.94
C ALA A 140 -14.65 -5.98 -2.66
N LEU A 141 -14.15 -5.38 -1.58
CA LEU A 141 -14.46 -4.00 -1.23
C LEU A 141 -13.98 -3.00 -2.29
N VAL A 142 -12.77 -3.19 -2.83
CA VAL A 142 -12.22 -2.34 -3.90
C VAL A 142 -13.09 -2.42 -5.15
N GLU A 143 -13.51 -3.62 -5.55
CA GLU A 143 -14.40 -3.80 -6.71
C GLU A 143 -15.76 -3.13 -6.51
N ASP A 144 -16.36 -3.26 -5.32
CA ASP A 144 -17.58 -2.56 -4.96
C ASP A 144 -17.42 -1.03 -5.04
N CYS A 145 -16.29 -0.51 -4.54
CA CYS A 145 -15.97 0.91 -4.58
C CYS A 145 -15.77 1.42 -6.03
N ARG A 146 -15.11 0.64 -6.89
CA ARG A 146 -14.92 0.96 -8.32
C ARG A 146 -16.25 1.00 -9.04
N ALA A 147 -17.09 -0.02 -8.85
CA ALA A 147 -18.42 -0.07 -9.45
C ALA A 147 -19.33 1.07 -8.98
N ALA A 148 -19.19 1.54 -7.73
CA ALA A 148 -19.92 2.69 -7.22
C ALA A 148 -19.51 4.00 -7.93
N LEU A 149 -18.21 4.20 -8.16
CA LEU A 149 -17.69 5.37 -8.90
C LEU A 149 -18.08 5.35 -10.39
N GLU A 150 -18.16 4.18 -11.02
CA GLU A 150 -18.61 4.04 -12.41
C GLU A 150 -20.10 4.35 -12.60
N LYS A 151 -20.94 4.00 -11.61
CA LYS A 151 -22.38 4.29 -11.65
C LYS A 151 -22.69 5.78 -11.46
N TRP A 152 -21.79 6.52 -10.82
CA TRP A 152 -21.94 7.94 -10.55
C TRP A 152 -20.64 8.68 -10.90
N PRO A 153 -20.35 8.84 -12.21
CA PRO A 153 -19.23 9.67 -12.65
C PRO A 153 -19.60 11.12 -12.29
N GLY A 154 -19.06 11.60 -11.16
CA GLY A 154 -19.18 12.99 -10.75
C GLY A 154 -18.62 13.96 -11.78
#